data_AF-A0A4R5H9G9-F1
#
_entry.id   AF-A0A4R5H9G9-F1
#
_cell.length_a   1.000
_cell.length_b   1.000
_cell.length_c   1.000
_cell.angle_alpha   90.00
_cell.angle_beta   90.00
_cell.angle_gamma   90.00
#
_symmetry.space_group_name_H-M   'P 1'
#
loop_
_entity.id
_entity.type
_entity.pdbx_description
1 polymer ?
#
loop_
_entity_poly.entity_id
_entity_poly.type
_entity_poly.pdbx_seq_one_letter_code
_entity_poly.pdbx_strand_id
1 'polypeptide(L)'
;MEKNMAENEPLLDLVFATKQLGGNEELLKKMFGKFAEQYADSVQTVRDHVDEKNYDGAKRIIHGIKGVSGNLGLRALQHACRDAEHILLKPDDPTLDSHLAQCIDDFERLLYATLNEIQSYEPGESEEAEAPVVEDSRQAVDEAKSTLLKAIENFQFISPPELKELLGKLQSTSIDVAGLEKAINDLDYTLAKNLLNES
;
A
#
# COMPACT_ATOMS: atom_id res chain seq x y z
N MET A 1 -22.41 8.81 24.34
CA MET A 1 -23.11 8.51 23.07
C MET A 1 -22.05 8.62 21.99
N GLU A 2 -21.44 7.50 21.62
CA GLU A 2 -20.37 7.46 20.62
C GLU A 2 -20.75 6.39 19.61
N LYS A 3 -21.60 6.78 18.65
CA LYS A 3 -21.97 5.97 17.50
C LYS A 3 -22.26 6.90 16.34
N ASN A 4 -21.87 6.47 15.14
CA ASN A 4 -22.12 7.12 13.84
C ASN A 4 -21.16 8.29 13.49
N MET A 5 -19.86 7.98 13.36
CA MET A 5 -18.93 8.72 12.48
C MET A 5 -18.33 7.84 11.36
N ALA A 6 -18.86 6.61 11.18
CA ALA A 6 -18.37 5.63 10.20
C ALA A 6 -19.24 5.51 8.94
N GLU A 7 -20.47 6.04 8.93
CA GLU A 7 -21.43 5.86 7.83
C GLU A 7 -21.22 6.80 6.63
N ASN A 8 -20.15 7.61 6.64
CA ASN A 8 -19.92 8.65 5.63
C ASN A 8 -18.44 8.84 5.28
N GLU A 9 -17.60 7.84 5.56
CA GLU A 9 -16.19 7.85 5.17
C GLU A 9 -16.07 7.49 3.67
N PRO A 10 -15.36 8.30 2.85
CA PRO A 10 -15.31 8.08 1.41
C PRO A 10 -14.58 6.78 1.06
N LEU A 11 -15.03 6.11 -0.01
CA LEU A 11 -14.28 4.98 -0.58
C LEU A 11 -12.90 5.45 -1.06
N LEU A 12 -12.86 6.55 -1.82
CA LEU A 12 -11.65 7.18 -2.36
C LEU A 12 -11.57 8.66 -1.95
N ASP A 13 -10.50 9.03 -1.24
CA ASP A 13 -10.10 10.41 -0.95
C ASP A 13 -9.11 10.88 -2.03
N LEU A 14 -9.64 11.18 -3.23
CA LEU A 14 -8.83 11.54 -4.40
C LEU A 14 -7.96 12.78 -4.15
N VAL A 15 -8.45 13.77 -3.40
CA VAL A 15 -7.69 14.99 -3.08
C VAL A 15 -6.44 14.66 -2.25
N PHE A 16 -6.55 13.75 -1.28
CA PHE A 16 -5.40 13.25 -0.56
C PHE A 16 -4.49 12.39 -1.45
N ALA A 17 -5.06 11.44 -2.20
CA ALA A 17 -4.31 10.48 -2.99
C ALA A 17 -3.47 11.18 -4.08
N THR A 18 -4.07 12.07 -4.88
CA THR A 18 -3.36 12.88 -5.89
C THR A 18 -2.29 13.76 -5.24
N LYS A 19 -2.56 14.36 -4.08
CA LYS A 19 -1.57 15.17 -3.35
C LYS A 19 -0.38 14.33 -2.85
N GLN A 20 -0.62 13.10 -2.39
CA GLN A 20 0.43 12.17 -1.95
C GLN A 20 1.37 11.78 -3.11
N LEU A 21 0.88 11.89 -4.35
CA LEU A 21 1.59 11.62 -5.59
C LEU A 21 2.09 12.91 -6.29
N GLY A 22 2.21 14.02 -5.54
CA GLY A 22 2.74 15.29 -6.05
C GLY A 22 1.85 16.01 -7.07
N GLY A 23 0.58 15.60 -7.21
CA GLY A 23 -0.33 16.08 -8.27
C GLY A 23 -0.52 15.09 -9.43
N ASN A 24 0.23 13.99 -9.48
CA ASN A 24 0.27 13.11 -10.65
C ASN A 24 -0.92 12.12 -10.70
N GLU A 25 -1.98 12.49 -11.43
CA GLU A 25 -3.18 11.66 -11.61
C GLU A 25 -2.95 10.42 -12.50
N GLU A 26 -2.06 10.48 -13.50
CA GLU A 26 -1.70 9.30 -14.29
C GLU A 26 -1.04 8.21 -13.42
N LEU A 27 -0.15 8.64 -12.52
CA LEU A 27 0.44 7.76 -11.54
C LEU A 27 -0.62 7.23 -10.57
N LEU A 28 -1.57 8.06 -10.13
CA LEU A 28 -2.68 7.59 -9.30
C LEU A 28 -3.45 6.46 -9.99
N LYS A 29 -3.78 6.61 -11.28
CA LYS A 29 -4.43 5.56 -12.07
C LYS A 29 -3.59 4.28 -12.13
N LYS A 30 -2.28 4.38 -12.36
CA LYS A 30 -1.35 3.23 -12.37
C LYS A 30 -1.30 2.52 -11.02
N MET A 31 -1.26 3.26 -9.92
CA MET A 31 -1.21 2.72 -8.55
C MET A 31 -2.54 2.06 -8.14
N PHE A 32 -3.67 2.64 -8.53
CA PHE A 32 -4.99 2.04 -8.39
C PHE A 32 -5.12 0.73 -9.21
N GLY A 33 -4.64 0.71 -10.46
CA GLY A 33 -4.62 -0.52 -11.28
C GLY A 33 -3.83 -1.65 -10.60
N LYS A 34 -2.61 -1.34 -10.11
CA LYS A 34 -1.78 -2.29 -9.35
C LYS A 34 -2.44 -2.78 -8.06
N PHE A 35 -3.09 -1.89 -7.31
CA PHE A 35 -3.84 -2.26 -6.13
C PHE A 35 -4.94 -3.27 -6.47
N ALA A 36 -5.64 -3.05 -7.60
CA ALA A 36 -6.68 -3.97 -8.05
C ALA A 36 -6.12 -5.33 -8.48
N GLU A 37 -5.04 -5.35 -9.26
CA GLU A 37 -4.37 -6.59 -9.68
C GLU A 37 -3.85 -7.42 -8.49
N GLN A 38 -3.26 -6.77 -7.48
CA GLN A 38 -2.65 -7.45 -6.34
C GLN A 38 -3.68 -8.02 -5.36
N TYR A 39 -4.78 -7.29 -5.12
CA TYR A 39 -5.70 -7.59 -4.01
C TYR A 39 -7.05 -8.18 -4.43
N ALA A 40 -7.31 -8.37 -5.73
CA ALA A 40 -8.55 -8.98 -6.25
C ALA A 40 -8.95 -10.30 -5.53
N ASP A 41 -7.99 -11.21 -5.35
CA ASP A 41 -8.23 -12.54 -4.77
C ASP A 41 -8.00 -12.60 -3.24
N SER A 42 -7.62 -11.48 -2.61
CA SER A 42 -7.23 -11.46 -1.19
C SER A 42 -8.38 -11.77 -0.23
N VAL A 43 -9.64 -11.55 -0.65
CA VAL A 43 -10.83 -11.96 0.11
C VAL A 43 -10.81 -13.45 0.40
N GLN A 44 -10.61 -14.28 -0.63
CA GLN A 44 -10.62 -15.73 -0.50
C GLN A 44 -9.46 -16.21 0.38
N THR A 45 -8.25 -15.69 0.15
CA THR A 45 -7.07 -16.04 0.97
C THR A 45 -7.24 -15.67 2.44
N VAL A 46 -7.91 -14.54 2.74
CA VAL A 46 -8.22 -14.15 4.12
C VAL A 46 -9.27 -15.10 4.74
N ARG A 47 -10.32 -15.47 4.00
CA ARG A 47 -11.33 -16.44 4.47
C ARG A 47 -10.71 -17.82 4.74
N ASP A 48 -9.91 -18.34 3.80
CA ASP A 48 -9.22 -19.62 3.96
C ASP A 48 -8.35 -19.64 5.24
N HIS A 49 -7.59 -18.57 5.49
CA HIS A 49 -6.80 -18.44 6.71
C HIS A 49 -7.65 -18.32 8.00
N VAL A 50 -8.84 -17.72 7.95
CA VAL A 50 -9.75 -17.67 9.10
C VAL A 50 -10.35 -19.04 9.38
N ASP A 51 -10.79 -19.76 8.35
CA ASP A 51 -11.36 -21.12 8.47
C ASP A 51 -10.32 -22.14 8.98
N GLU A 52 -9.06 -22.01 8.56
CA GLU A 52 -7.91 -22.77 9.07
C GLU A 52 -7.47 -22.35 10.49
N LYS A 53 -8.06 -21.30 11.07
CA LYS A 53 -7.63 -20.64 12.33
C LYS A 53 -6.21 -20.08 12.29
N ASN A 54 -5.67 -19.84 11.10
CA ASN A 54 -4.40 -19.17 10.84
C ASN A 54 -4.57 -17.64 10.90
N TYR A 55 -4.94 -17.13 12.09
CA TYR A 55 -5.21 -15.71 12.31
C TYR A 55 -4.00 -14.81 12.01
N ASP A 56 -2.78 -15.29 12.23
CA ASP A 56 -1.55 -14.57 11.85
C ASP A 56 -1.40 -14.42 10.33
N GLY A 57 -1.82 -15.42 9.54
CA GLY A 57 -1.86 -15.36 8.09
C GLY A 57 -2.85 -14.30 7.60
N ALA A 58 -4.11 -14.39 8.05
CA ALA A 58 -5.17 -13.43 7.71
C ALA A 58 -4.76 -11.99 8.09
N LYS A 59 -4.21 -11.82 9.30
CA LYS A 59 -3.73 -10.52 9.81
C LYS A 59 -2.65 -9.90 8.94
N ARG A 60 -1.69 -10.68 8.42
CA ARG A 60 -0.62 -10.14 7.54
C ARG A 60 -1.19 -9.56 6.24
N ILE A 61 -2.16 -10.23 5.63
CA ILE A 61 -2.81 -9.78 4.40
C ILE A 61 -3.59 -8.48 4.67
N ILE A 62 -4.43 -8.48 5.71
CA ILE A 62 -5.22 -7.32 6.15
C ILE A 62 -4.30 -6.13 6.51
N HIS A 63 -3.18 -6.37 7.18
CA HIS A 63 -2.19 -5.34 7.50
C HIS A 63 -1.57 -4.71 6.25
N GLY A 64 -1.23 -5.53 5.24
CA GLY A 64 -0.72 -5.05 3.96
C GLY A 64 -1.74 -4.17 3.24
N ILE A 65 -2.98 -4.64 3.11
CA ILE A 65 -4.07 -3.89 2.47
C ILE A 65 -4.33 -2.58 3.22
N LYS A 66 -4.33 -2.57 4.56
CA LYS A 66 -4.46 -1.37 5.39
C LYS A 66 -3.37 -0.34 5.10
N GLY A 67 -2.12 -0.80 4.93
CA GLY A 67 -0.97 0.05 4.62
C GLY A 67 -1.14 0.76 3.27
N VAL A 68 -1.36 -0.02 2.21
CA VAL A 68 -1.51 0.52 0.86
C VAL A 68 -2.79 1.39 0.74
N SER A 69 -3.89 0.97 1.37
CA SER A 69 -5.14 1.74 1.43
C SER A 69 -4.94 3.11 2.08
N GLY A 70 -4.10 3.20 3.12
CA GLY A 70 -3.75 4.47 3.76
C GLY A 70 -2.98 5.42 2.86
N ASN A 71 -2.07 4.90 2.04
CA ASN A 71 -1.26 5.67 1.10
C ASN A 71 -2.07 6.15 -0.11
N LEU A 72 -3.00 5.32 -0.59
CA LEU A 72 -3.84 5.60 -1.78
C LEU A 72 -5.17 6.29 -1.45
N GLY A 73 -5.37 6.76 -0.21
CA GLY A 73 -6.60 7.46 0.19
C GLY A 73 -7.86 6.59 0.22
N LEU A 74 -7.73 5.26 0.30
CA LEU A 74 -8.83 4.31 0.30
C LEU A 74 -9.44 4.20 1.72
N ARG A 75 -10.04 5.31 2.21
CA ARG A 75 -10.31 5.53 3.65
C ARG A 75 -11.20 4.45 4.27
N ALA A 76 -12.38 4.21 3.70
CA ALA A 76 -13.31 3.22 4.24
C ALA A 76 -12.72 1.80 4.27
N LEU A 77 -11.91 1.43 3.28
CA LEU A 77 -11.20 0.15 3.25
C LEU A 77 -10.08 0.08 4.30
N GLN A 78 -9.30 1.16 4.46
CA GLN A 78 -8.29 1.27 5.53
C GLN A 78 -8.90 1.07 6.92
N HIS A 79 -10.09 1.64 7.15
CA HIS A 79 -10.85 1.51 8.39
C HIS A 79 -11.33 0.06 8.62
N ALA A 80 -11.95 -0.58 7.62
CA ALA A 80 -12.36 -1.97 7.72
C ALA A 80 -11.18 -2.91 8.03
N CYS A 81 -10.02 -2.67 7.40
CA CYS A 81 -8.81 -3.44 7.69
C CYS A 81 -8.30 -3.23 9.13
N ARG A 82 -8.39 -2.01 9.67
CA ARG A 82 -8.03 -1.71 11.08
C ARG A 82 -8.93 -2.47 12.05
N ASP A 83 -10.23 -2.50 11.78
CA ASP A 83 -11.21 -3.11 12.68
C ASP A 83 -11.08 -4.64 12.64
N ALA A 84 -10.90 -5.24 11.47
CA ALA A 84 -10.58 -6.67 11.34
C ALA A 84 -9.24 -7.05 12.00
N GLU A 85 -8.18 -6.25 11.83
CA GLU A 85 -6.89 -6.45 12.50
C GLU A 85 -7.02 -6.39 14.04
N HIS A 86 -7.86 -5.51 14.58
CA HIS A 86 -8.08 -5.39 16.02
C HIS A 86 -8.77 -6.61 16.64
N ILE A 87 -9.66 -7.26 15.89
CA ILE A 87 -10.30 -8.52 16.31
C ILE A 87 -9.31 -9.69 16.23
N LEU A 88 -8.53 -9.79 15.15
CA LEU A 88 -7.50 -10.82 14.97
C LEU A 88 -6.35 -10.76 16.00
N LEU A 89 -6.21 -9.64 16.73
CA LEU A 89 -5.28 -9.50 17.85
C LEU A 89 -5.74 -10.16 19.17
N LYS A 90 -6.97 -10.71 19.22
CA LYS A 90 -7.57 -11.28 20.45
C LYS A 90 -8.15 -12.70 20.23
N PRO A 91 -7.33 -13.69 19.84
CA PRO A 91 -7.80 -15.02 19.47
C PRO A 91 -8.46 -15.81 20.62
N ASP A 92 -8.31 -15.38 21.87
CA ASP A 92 -8.88 -16.02 23.06
C ASP A 92 -10.25 -15.44 23.50
N ASP A 93 -10.82 -14.49 22.74
CA ASP A 93 -12.11 -13.87 23.09
C ASP A 93 -13.30 -14.81 22.73
N PRO A 94 -14.20 -15.16 23.66
CA PRO A 94 -15.35 -16.03 23.39
C PRO A 94 -16.41 -15.41 22.46
N THR A 95 -16.27 -14.13 22.09
CA THR A 95 -17.09 -13.44 21.08
C THR A 95 -16.39 -13.28 19.73
N LEU A 96 -15.17 -13.82 19.58
CA LEU A 96 -14.33 -13.70 18.40
C LEU A 96 -15.09 -14.12 17.13
N ASP A 97 -15.60 -15.34 17.07
CA ASP A 97 -16.15 -15.93 15.84
C ASP A 97 -17.24 -15.06 15.20
N SER A 98 -18.19 -14.53 16.00
CA SER A 98 -19.28 -13.69 15.51
C SER A 98 -18.84 -12.28 15.10
N HIS A 99 -17.87 -11.68 15.80
CA HIS A 99 -17.38 -10.35 15.46
C HIS A 99 -16.37 -10.40 14.30
N LEU A 100 -15.55 -11.44 14.23
CA LEU A 100 -14.59 -11.67 13.16
C LEU A 100 -15.32 -11.90 11.83
N ALA A 101 -16.34 -12.76 11.80
CA ALA A 101 -17.15 -12.97 10.59
C ALA A 101 -17.70 -11.64 10.04
N GLN A 102 -18.33 -10.81 10.90
CA GLN A 102 -18.83 -9.49 10.50
C GLN A 102 -17.73 -8.56 9.99
N CYS A 103 -16.56 -8.51 10.65
CA CYS A 103 -15.44 -7.70 10.19
C CYS A 103 -14.85 -8.17 8.85
N ILE A 104 -14.83 -9.49 8.59
CA ILE A 104 -14.40 -10.03 7.29
C ILE A 104 -15.44 -9.73 6.20
N ASP A 105 -16.74 -9.85 6.49
CA ASP A 105 -17.81 -9.50 5.55
C ASP A 105 -17.80 -7.99 5.19
N ASP A 106 -17.55 -7.11 6.16
CA ASP A 106 -17.41 -5.66 5.92
C ASP A 106 -16.12 -5.31 5.16
N PHE A 107 -15.01 -5.99 5.46
CA PHE A 107 -13.76 -5.88 4.70
C PHE A 107 -13.96 -6.31 3.24
N GLU A 108 -14.59 -7.46 3.00
CA GLU A 108 -14.89 -7.97 1.66
C GLU A 108 -15.74 -6.98 0.86
N ARG A 109 -16.86 -6.53 1.46
CA ARG A 109 -17.78 -5.56 0.86
C ARG A 109 -17.07 -4.26 0.48
N LEU A 110 -16.21 -3.74 1.35
CA LEU A 110 -15.49 -2.49 1.11
C LEU A 110 -14.33 -2.66 0.13
N LEU A 111 -13.65 -3.81 0.13
CA LEU A 111 -12.63 -4.12 -0.87
C LEU A 111 -13.26 -4.16 -2.27
N TYR A 112 -14.35 -4.92 -2.47
CA TYR A 112 -15.03 -4.95 -3.77
C TYR A 112 -15.63 -3.60 -4.19
N ALA A 113 -16.19 -2.83 -3.26
CA ALA A 113 -16.67 -1.47 -3.56
C ALA A 113 -15.52 -0.54 -4.01
N THR A 114 -14.39 -0.57 -3.30
CA THR A 114 -13.18 0.19 -3.65
C THR A 114 -12.60 -0.26 -5.00
N LEU A 115 -12.55 -1.56 -5.29
CA LEU A 115 -12.08 -2.09 -6.58
C LEU A 115 -12.95 -1.62 -7.75
N ASN A 116 -14.28 -1.60 -7.58
CA ASN A 116 -15.21 -1.11 -8.60
C ASN A 116 -15.07 0.40 -8.84
N GLU A 117 -14.90 1.18 -7.77
CA GLU A 117 -14.68 2.64 -7.86
C GLU A 117 -13.34 2.94 -8.55
N ILE A 118 -12.28 2.19 -8.20
CA ILE A 118 -10.96 2.23 -8.86
C ILE A 118 -11.06 1.95 -10.37
N GLN A 119 -11.80 0.91 -10.77
CA GLN A 119 -11.99 0.58 -12.19
C GLN A 119 -12.79 1.65 -12.96
N SER A 120 -13.55 2.48 -12.24
CA SER A 120 -14.33 3.58 -12.81
C SER A 120 -13.56 4.93 -12.82
N TYR A 121 -12.35 4.98 -12.24
CA TYR A 121 -11.54 6.19 -12.18
C TYR A 121 -10.79 6.45 -13.49
N GLU A 122 -11.18 7.52 -14.18
CA GLU A 122 -10.46 8.12 -15.29
C GLU A 122 -9.81 9.45 -14.83
N PRO A 123 -8.49 9.63 -15.02
CA PRO A 123 -7.78 10.84 -14.60
C PRO A 123 -8.18 12.05 -15.45
N GLY A 124 -8.09 13.25 -14.87
CA GLY A 124 -8.16 14.48 -15.63
C GLY A 124 -6.87 14.69 -16.45
N GLU A 125 -6.97 15.27 -17.64
CA GLU A 125 -5.81 15.65 -18.45
C GLU A 125 -4.99 16.76 -17.74
N SER A 126 -3.84 16.44 -17.09
CA SER A 126 -2.74 17.39 -16.81
C SER A 126 -1.43 16.78 -16.29
N GLU A 127 -0.37 17.06 -17.05
CA GLU A 127 1.10 17.24 -16.86
C GLU A 127 1.85 16.93 -15.52
N GLU A 128 3.13 16.54 -15.71
CA GLU A 128 4.15 16.16 -14.72
C GLU A 128 4.84 17.35 -13.99
N ALA A 129 5.38 17.16 -12.78
CA ALA A 129 6.16 18.18 -12.02
C ALA A 129 7.22 17.61 -11.03
N GLU A 130 8.24 18.41 -10.64
CA GLU A 130 9.52 17.99 -10.02
C GLU A 130 9.88 18.56 -8.59
N ALA A 131 10.84 17.88 -7.91
CA ALA A 131 11.87 18.35 -6.92
C ALA A 131 11.45 18.73 -5.46
N PRO A 132 12.34 18.77 -4.39
CA PRO A 132 13.84 18.79 -4.33
C PRO A 132 14.53 17.84 -3.27
N VAL A 133 15.64 18.24 -2.59
CA VAL A 133 16.88 17.42 -2.28
C VAL A 133 17.54 17.56 -0.85
N VAL A 134 18.55 16.69 -0.54
CA VAL A 134 19.73 16.71 0.42
C VAL A 134 19.60 16.08 1.86
N GLU A 135 20.61 15.49 2.58
CA GLU A 135 22.07 15.17 2.39
C GLU A 135 22.66 14.08 3.39
N ASP A 136 23.98 13.77 3.30
CA ASP A 136 24.99 13.06 4.17
C ASP A 136 24.80 11.58 4.65
N SER A 137 25.89 10.93 5.13
CA SER A 137 26.37 9.64 4.58
C SER A 137 26.62 8.50 5.59
N ARG A 138 26.66 7.25 5.07
CA ARG A 138 26.74 5.94 5.75
C ARG A 138 25.47 5.50 6.48
N GLN A 139 24.92 6.27 7.41
CA GLN A 139 23.60 5.92 7.98
C GLN A 139 22.50 6.02 6.91
N ALA A 140 22.64 7.00 6.01
CA ALA A 140 21.78 7.18 4.84
C ALA A 140 21.82 6.04 3.81
N VAL A 141 22.77 5.09 3.85
CA VAL A 141 22.79 3.93 2.94
C VAL A 141 21.77 2.90 3.41
N ASP A 142 21.81 2.53 4.69
CA ASP A 142 20.83 1.64 5.31
C ASP A 142 19.44 2.27 5.36
N GLU A 143 19.36 3.59 5.63
CA GLU A 143 18.10 4.33 5.58
C GLU A 143 17.56 4.44 4.14
N ALA A 144 18.39 4.65 3.11
CA ALA A 144 17.94 4.63 1.72
C ALA A 144 17.45 3.23 1.29
N LYS A 145 18.19 2.17 1.62
CA LYS A 145 17.79 0.78 1.37
C LYS A 145 16.48 0.43 2.09
N SER A 146 16.33 0.84 3.35
CA SER A 146 15.09 0.65 4.12
C SER A 146 13.91 1.46 3.57
N THR A 147 14.16 2.68 3.09
CA THR A 147 13.14 3.56 2.51
C THR A 147 12.66 3.05 1.16
N LEU A 148 13.59 2.65 0.28
CA LEU A 148 13.28 1.99 -0.99
C LEU A 148 12.52 0.68 -0.77
N LEU A 149 12.98 -0.20 0.14
CA LEU A 149 12.26 -1.44 0.48
C LEU A 149 10.83 -1.16 0.97
N LYS A 150 10.66 -0.24 1.92
CA LYS A 150 9.33 0.16 2.42
C LYS A 150 8.45 0.76 1.33
N ALA A 151 9.00 1.57 0.44
CA ALA A 151 8.23 2.18 -0.64
C ALA A 151 7.76 1.13 -1.66
N ILE A 152 8.65 0.21 -2.04
CA ILE A 152 8.34 -0.92 -2.93
C ILE A 152 7.36 -1.90 -2.26
N GLU A 153 7.43 -2.07 -0.94
CA GLU A 153 6.51 -2.92 -0.16
C GLU A 153 5.11 -2.32 0.04
N ASN A 154 5.03 -1.01 0.25
CA ASN A 154 3.79 -0.31 0.61
C ASN A 154 3.22 0.52 -0.55
N PHE A 155 3.73 0.33 -1.77
CA PHE A 155 3.35 1.08 -2.97
C PHE A 155 3.38 2.59 -2.69
N GLN A 156 4.40 3.03 -1.95
CA GLN A 156 4.63 4.45 -1.72
C GLN A 156 5.33 5.00 -2.96
N PHE A 157 4.78 6.05 -3.55
CA PHE A 157 5.50 6.79 -4.56
C PHE A 157 6.77 7.38 -3.97
N ILE A 158 7.86 7.22 -4.72
CA ILE A 158 9.10 7.97 -4.55
C ILE A 158 9.18 8.85 -5.80
N SER A 159 9.29 10.16 -5.60
CA SER A 159 9.39 11.08 -6.74
C SER A 159 10.69 10.82 -7.54
N PRO A 160 10.74 11.04 -8.86
CA PRO A 160 11.98 10.86 -9.64
C PRO A 160 13.25 11.51 -9.05
N PRO A 161 13.21 12.74 -8.47
CA PRO A 161 14.39 13.30 -7.80
C PRO A 161 14.71 12.65 -6.45
N GLU A 162 13.71 12.27 -5.65
CA GLU A 162 13.91 11.51 -4.41
C GLU A 162 14.48 10.12 -4.71
N LEU A 163 14.00 9.46 -5.77
CA LEU A 163 14.52 8.20 -6.28
C LEU A 163 15.98 8.37 -6.68
N LYS A 164 16.29 9.39 -7.48
CA LYS A 164 17.66 9.71 -7.89
C LYS A 164 18.58 10.05 -6.71
N GLU A 165 18.06 10.64 -5.64
CA GLU A 165 18.81 10.87 -4.40
C GLU A 165 19.06 9.57 -3.62
N LEU A 166 18.04 8.73 -3.45
CA LEU A 166 18.15 7.42 -2.79
C LEU A 166 19.11 6.50 -3.56
N LEU A 167 19.00 6.44 -4.88
CA LEU A 167 19.95 5.75 -5.76
C LEU A 167 21.35 6.37 -5.67
N GLY A 168 21.46 7.71 -5.65
CA GLY A 168 22.73 8.41 -5.43
C GLY A 168 23.42 8.02 -4.11
N LYS A 169 22.66 7.83 -3.04
CA LYS A 169 23.15 7.28 -1.75
C LYS A 169 23.62 5.83 -1.89
N LEU A 170 22.95 5.02 -2.71
CA LEU A 170 23.32 3.62 -3.00
C LEU A 170 24.49 3.44 -4.01
N GLN A 171 24.87 4.45 -4.80
CA GLN A 171 25.98 4.36 -5.79
C GLN A 171 27.34 3.94 -5.19
N SER A 172 27.50 4.06 -3.87
CA SER A 172 28.71 3.63 -3.15
C SER A 172 28.74 2.14 -2.77
N THR A 173 27.67 1.40 -3.09
CA THR A 173 27.51 -0.04 -2.80
C THR A 173 27.65 -0.90 -4.06
N SER A 174 27.62 -2.22 -3.92
CA SER A 174 27.66 -3.17 -5.05
C SER A 174 26.31 -3.36 -5.77
N ILE A 175 25.27 -2.59 -5.41
CA ILE A 175 23.93 -2.68 -5.99
C ILE A 175 23.93 -2.15 -7.43
N ASP A 176 23.26 -2.84 -8.36
CA ASP A 176 22.98 -2.27 -9.69
C ASP A 176 21.89 -1.19 -9.60
N VAL A 177 22.35 0.03 -9.33
CA VAL A 177 21.54 1.25 -9.25
C VAL A 177 20.81 1.58 -10.56
N ALA A 178 21.37 1.23 -11.72
CA ALA A 178 20.75 1.51 -13.02
C ALA A 178 19.64 0.50 -13.35
N GLY A 179 19.89 -0.78 -13.04
CA GLY A 179 18.86 -1.82 -13.06
C GLY A 179 17.73 -1.54 -12.07
N LEU A 180 18.05 -1.02 -10.88
CA LEU A 180 17.07 -0.66 -9.85
C LEU A 180 16.22 0.56 -10.24
N GLU A 181 16.84 1.62 -10.78
CA GLU A 181 16.13 2.78 -11.34
C GLU A 181 15.13 2.34 -12.41
N LYS A 182 15.60 1.51 -13.35
CA LYS A 182 14.76 0.97 -14.41
C LYS A 182 13.62 0.11 -13.84
N ALA A 183 13.90 -0.81 -12.91
CA ALA A 183 12.88 -1.67 -12.32
C ALA A 183 11.80 -0.88 -11.56
N ILE A 184 12.16 0.23 -10.90
CA ILE A 184 11.21 1.10 -10.20
C ILE A 184 10.35 1.90 -11.21
N ASN A 185 10.96 2.45 -12.26
CA ASN A 185 10.26 3.18 -13.33
C ASN A 185 9.34 2.28 -14.18
N ASP A 186 9.83 1.09 -14.54
CA ASP A 186 9.06 0.03 -15.23
C ASP A 186 8.07 -0.67 -14.29
N LEU A 187 8.00 -0.24 -13.02
CA LEU A 187 7.09 -0.75 -12.00
C LEU A 187 7.28 -2.25 -11.66
N ASP A 188 8.40 -2.87 -12.02
CA ASP A 188 8.81 -4.23 -11.65
C ASP A 188 9.39 -4.27 -10.23
N TYR A 189 8.48 -4.28 -9.26
CA TYR A 189 8.79 -4.33 -7.84
C TYR A 189 9.39 -5.68 -7.39
N THR A 190 9.24 -6.74 -8.18
CA THR A 190 9.89 -8.03 -7.90
C THR A 190 11.37 -7.95 -8.23
N LEU A 191 11.71 -7.43 -9.41
CA LEU A 191 13.10 -7.19 -9.80
C LEU A 191 13.76 -6.16 -8.87
N ALA A 192 13.07 -5.06 -8.54
CA ALA A 192 13.59 -4.03 -7.65
C ALA A 192 13.94 -4.58 -6.25
N LYS A 193 13.09 -5.44 -5.67
CA LYS A 193 13.39 -6.11 -4.38
C LYS A 193 14.59 -7.05 -4.47
N ASN A 194 14.73 -7.82 -5.55
CA ASN A 194 15.85 -8.74 -5.72
C ASN A 194 17.18 -7.96 -5.80
N LEU A 195 17.24 -6.90 -6.62
CA LEU A 195 18.42 -6.05 -6.75
C LEU A 195 18.82 -5.36 -5.43
N LEU A 196 17.86 -5.02 -4.57
CA LEU A 196 18.13 -4.50 -3.22
C LEU A 196 18.64 -5.57 -2.25
N ASN A 197 18.22 -6.82 -2.41
CA ASN A 197 18.60 -7.93 -1.52
C ASN A 197 19.93 -8.63 -1.88
N GLU A 198 20.46 -8.43 -3.09
CA GLU A 198 21.75 -9.00 -3.53
C GLU A 198 23.00 -8.22 -3.01
N SER A 199 22.86 -7.52 -1.89
CA SER A 199 23.93 -6.71 -1.25
C SER A 199 24.02 -6.89 0.27
#